data_AF-A0A9D4QIX1-F1
#
_entry.id   AF-A0A9D4QIX1-F1
#
_cell.length_a   1.000
_cell.length_b   1.000
_cell.length_c   1.000
_cell.angle_alpha   90.00
_cell.angle_beta   90.00
_cell.angle_gamma   90.00
#
_symmetry.space_group_name_H-M   'P 1'
#
loop_
_entity.id
_entity.type
_entity.pdbx_description
1 polymer ?
#
loop_
_entity_poly.entity_id
_entity_poly.type
_entity_poly.pdbx_seq_one_letter_code
_entity_poly.pdbx_strand_id
1 'polypeptide(L)'
;MNKSVALAEEFGIDQSMPRHAGHHRHMPYAPAATPSQNWKTNMYLPFMGHLLQKLDSWLLQGHARFNVQYLIPTKVIELTDDLVQEIFTKFQSDLEVDYVSFARECRRWKAKW
;
A
#
# COMPACT_ATOMS: atom_id res chain seq x y z
N MET A 1 1.69 27.05 20.33
CA MET A 1 0.45 27.49 19.65
C MET A 1 0.30 26.66 18.37
N ASN A 2 -0.90 26.14 18.08
CA ASN A 2 -1.13 25.22 16.96
C ASN A 2 -1.05 26.02 15.65
N LYS A 3 -0.10 25.71 14.75
CA LYS A 3 0.22 26.57 13.59
C LYS A 3 -0.97 26.82 12.66
N SER A 4 -1.86 25.84 12.55
CA SER A 4 -3.10 25.96 11.77
C SER A 4 -4.10 26.96 12.36
N VAL A 5 -4.16 27.09 13.68
CA VAL A 5 -5.05 28.03 14.37
C VAL A 5 -4.54 29.46 14.22
N ALA A 6 -3.23 29.66 14.39
CA ALA A 6 -2.60 30.97 14.19
C ALA A 6 -2.77 31.48 12.76
N LEU A 7 -2.63 30.60 11.75
CA LEU A 7 -2.85 30.94 10.34
C LEU A 7 -4.34 31.27 10.07
N ALA A 8 -5.28 30.52 10.65
CA ALA A 8 -6.70 30.79 10.47
C ALA A 8 -7.11 32.14 11.08
N GLU A 9 -6.57 32.48 12.24
CA GLU A 9 -6.76 33.79 12.88
C GLU A 9 -6.19 34.94 12.03
N GLU A 10 -5.00 34.76 11.45
CA GLU A 10 -4.37 35.74 10.56
C GLU A 10 -5.24 36.12 9.35
N PHE A 11 -5.94 35.13 8.77
CA PHE A 11 -6.82 35.33 7.62
C PHE A 11 -8.31 35.51 7.99
N GLY A 12 -8.64 35.60 9.28
CA GLY A 12 -10.02 35.73 9.75
C GLY A 12 -10.93 34.55 9.36
N ILE A 13 -10.36 33.36 9.20
CA ILE A 13 -11.06 32.15 8.77
C ILE A 13 -11.63 31.44 10.00
N ASP A 14 -12.95 31.43 10.14
CA ASP A 14 -13.61 30.63 11.18
C ASP A 14 -13.76 29.16 10.74
N GLN A 15 -13.59 28.24 11.69
CA GLN A 15 -13.73 26.81 11.44
C GLN A 15 -15.22 26.45 11.34
N SER A 16 -15.78 26.49 10.13
CA SER A 16 -17.15 26.05 9.90
C SER A 16 -17.25 24.53 9.77
N MET A 17 -18.35 23.94 10.25
CA MET A 17 -18.72 22.56 9.91
C MET A 17 -18.84 22.43 8.38
N PRO A 18 -18.29 21.38 7.75
CA PRO A 18 -18.51 21.13 6.34
C PRO A 18 -20.01 21.11 6.04
N ARG A 19 -20.45 21.91 5.06
CA ARG A 19 -21.85 21.88 4.62
C ARG A 19 -22.14 20.47 4.11
N HIS A 20 -23.20 19.86 4.64
CA HIS A 20 -23.80 18.69 4.01
C HIS A 20 -24.42 19.15 2.70
N ALA A 21 -23.63 19.22 1.63
CA ALA A 21 -24.14 19.40 0.30
C ALA A 21 -25.05 18.19 0.03
N GLY A 22 -26.34 18.44 -0.25
CA GLY A 22 -27.38 17.40 -0.38
C GLY A 22 -27.12 16.32 -1.45
N HIS A 23 -25.98 16.38 -2.14
CA HIS A 23 -25.45 15.36 -3.05
C HIS A 23 -24.70 14.22 -2.34
N HIS A 24 -24.18 14.41 -1.11
CA HIS A 24 -23.52 13.35 -0.34
C HIS A 24 -24.52 12.57 0.54
N ARG A 25 -25.66 12.14 -0.03
CA ARG A 25 -26.67 11.33 0.69
C ARG A 25 -26.26 9.87 0.89
N HIS A 26 -25.21 9.41 0.21
CA HIS A 26 -24.80 8.00 0.18
C HIS A 26 -23.68 7.63 1.15
N MET A 27 -23.01 8.61 1.78
CA MET A 27 -21.99 8.34 2.79
C MET A 27 -22.58 8.55 4.19
N PRO A 28 -22.75 7.50 5.00
CA PRO A 28 -23.22 7.65 6.37
C PRO A 28 -22.11 8.30 7.21
N TYR A 29 -22.09 9.62 7.27
CA TYR A 29 -21.20 10.35 8.16
C TYR A 29 -21.56 10.07 9.62
N ALA A 30 -20.55 9.76 10.43
CA ALA A 30 -20.73 9.66 11.87
C ALA A 30 -21.09 11.05 12.43
N PRO A 31 -22.05 11.13 13.39
CA PRO A 31 -22.43 12.38 14.00
C PRO A 31 -21.22 13.02 14.71
N ALA A 32 -21.05 14.32 14.55
CA ALA A 32 -19.95 15.08 15.15
C ALA A 32 -20.45 16.44 15.64
N ALA A 33 -20.05 16.81 16.86
CA ALA A 33 -20.48 18.05 17.49
C ALA A 33 -19.59 19.25 17.12
N THR A 34 -18.38 18.99 16.61
CA THR A 34 -17.42 20.04 16.21
C THR A 34 -16.77 19.72 14.85
N PRO A 35 -16.29 20.72 14.10
CA PRO A 35 -15.57 20.50 12.84
C PRO A 35 -14.33 19.60 13.00
N SER A 36 -13.60 19.78 14.11
CA SER A 36 -12.45 18.93 14.45
C SER A 36 -12.85 17.48 14.65
N GLN A 37 -13.94 17.23 15.39
CA GLN A 37 -14.46 15.89 15.59
C GLN A 37 -14.94 15.27 14.26
N ASN A 38 -15.61 16.06 13.42
CA ASN A 38 -16.06 15.62 12.10
C ASN A 38 -14.89 15.20 11.22
N TRP A 39 -13.84 16.02 11.14
CA TRP A 39 -12.63 15.69 10.39
C TRP A 39 -11.97 14.42 10.94
N LYS A 40 -11.87 14.29 12.27
CA LYS A 40 -11.27 13.11 12.90
C LYS A 40 -12.03 11.83 12.55
N THR A 41 -13.35 11.80 12.72
CA THR A 41 -14.16 10.58 12.57
C THR A 41 -14.45 10.21 11.13
N ASN A 42 -14.67 11.20 10.28
CA ASN A 42 -15.19 10.98 8.93
C ASN A 42 -14.13 11.08 7.82
N MET A 43 -12.97 11.68 8.11
CA MET A 43 -11.86 11.81 7.15
C MET A 43 -10.62 11.08 7.65
N TYR A 44 -10.09 11.49 8.81
CA TYR A 44 -8.79 11.01 9.29
C TYR A 44 -8.81 9.50 9.62
N LEU A 45 -9.75 9.04 10.44
CA LEU A 45 -9.82 7.62 10.82
C LEU A 45 -10.05 6.68 9.62
N PRO A 46 -11.02 6.94 8.71
CA PRO A 46 -11.18 6.13 7.50
C PRO A 46 -9.93 6.13 6.62
N PHE A 47 -9.29 7.29 6.44
CA PHE A 47 -8.05 7.38 5.67
C PHE A 47 -6.93 6.54 6.30
N MET A 48 -6.73 6.65 7.62
CA MET A 48 -5.71 5.86 8.33
C MET A 48 -6.02 4.36 8.27
N GLY A 49 -7.28 3.97 8.43
CA GLY A 49 -7.72 2.58 8.28
C GLY A 49 -7.42 2.03 6.88
N HIS A 50 -7.74 2.80 5.84
CA HIS A 50 -7.42 2.44 4.45
C HIS A 50 -5.91 2.35 4.20
N LEU A 51 -5.14 3.28 4.76
CA LEU A 51 -3.68 3.29 4.63
C LEU A 51 -3.07 2.05 5.29
N LEU A 52 -3.55 1.68 6.49
CA LEU A 52 -3.15 0.44 7.17
C LEU A 52 -3.52 -0.80 6.35
N GLN A 53 -4.73 -0.87 5.81
CA GLN A 53 -5.18 -1.97 4.96
C GLN A 53 -4.32 -2.08 3.69
N LYS A 54 -3.98 -0.95 3.06
CA LYS A 54 -3.07 -0.93 1.91
C LYS A 54 -1.68 -1.39 2.27
N LEU A 55 -1.13 -0.91 3.38
CA LEU A 55 0.18 -1.36 3.86
C LEU A 55 0.18 -2.86 4.14
N ASP A 56 -0.85 -3.40 4.77
CA ASP A 56 -0.98 -4.83 5.00
C ASP A 56 -1.05 -5.63 3.69
N SER A 57 -1.96 -5.25 2.78
CA SER A 57 -2.14 -5.95 1.50
C SER A 57 -0.94 -5.82 0.54
N TRP A 58 -0.24 -4.70 0.54
CA TRP A 58 0.85 -4.45 -0.41
C TRP A 58 2.21 -4.84 0.16
N LEU A 59 2.47 -4.52 1.42
CA LEU A 59 3.77 -4.73 2.04
C LEU A 59 3.88 -6.12 2.66
N LEU A 60 2.88 -6.52 3.45
CA LEU A 60 2.93 -7.79 4.21
C LEU A 60 2.52 -8.97 3.32
N GLN A 61 1.44 -8.84 2.55
CA GLN A 61 1.00 -9.90 1.63
C GLN A 61 1.77 -9.92 0.30
N GLY A 62 2.53 -8.85 0.01
CA GLY A 62 3.37 -8.72 -1.18
C GLY A 62 4.77 -9.32 -1.05
N HIS A 63 5.17 -9.84 0.12
CA HIS A 63 6.53 -10.32 0.39
C HIS A 63 7.07 -11.26 -0.71
N ALA A 64 6.28 -12.26 -1.12
CA ALA A 64 6.66 -13.18 -2.19
C ALA A 64 6.84 -12.51 -3.56
N ARG A 65 6.17 -11.38 -3.82
CA ARG A 65 6.37 -10.57 -5.05
C ARG A 65 7.67 -9.77 -5.01
N PHE A 66 8.12 -9.36 -3.82
CA PHE A 66 9.41 -8.70 -3.68
C PHE A 66 10.57 -9.66 -3.92
N ASN A 67 10.40 -10.97 -3.69
CA ASN A 67 11.44 -11.98 -3.98
C ASN A 67 11.85 -12.00 -5.46
N VAL A 68 11.00 -11.53 -6.38
CA VAL A 68 11.35 -11.39 -7.82
C VAL A 68 12.56 -10.47 -8.02
N GLN A 69 12.84 -9.54 -7.09
CA GLN A 69 14.03 -8.69 -7.18
C GLN A 69 15.35 -9.49 -7.19
N TYR A 70 15.35 -10.72 -6.69
CA TYR A 70 16.51 -11.61 -6.74
C TYR A 70 16.76 -12.17 -8.15
N LEU A 71 15.85 -11.97 -9.10
CA LEU A 71 16.09 -12.27 -10.53
C LEU A 71 16.86 -11.15 -11.25
N ILE A 72 17.09 -10.00 -10.60
CA ILE A 72 17.90 -8.93 -11.16
C ILE A 72 19.37 -9.40 -11.19
N PRO A 73 20.12 -9.19 -12.29
CA PRO A 73 21.49 -9.70 -12.43
C PRO A 73 22.42 -9.40 -11.25
N THR A 74 22.31 -8.22 -10.64
CA THR A 74 23.13 -7.82 -9.48
C THR A 74 22.82 -8.59 -8.19
N LYS A 75 21.62 -9.15 -8.07
CA LYS A 75 21.15 -9.89 -6.88
C LYS A 75 21.00 -11.39 -7.12
N VAL A 76 21.18 -11.84 -8.35
CA VAL A 76 20.99 -13.24 -8.78
C VAL A 76 21.87 -14.22 -8.01
N ILE A 77 23.03 -13.77 -7.54
CA ILE A 77 23.95 -14.57 -6.71
C ILE A 77 23.28 -14.99 -5.38
N GLU A 78 22.46 -14.13 -4.80
CA GLU A 78 21.75 -14.34 -3.53
C GLU A 78 20.48 -15.21 -3.66
N LEU A 79 20.09 -15.57 -4.88
CA LEU A 79 18.90 -16.36 -5.16
C LEU A 79 19.06 -17.80 -4.64
N THR A 80 18.36 -18.18 -3.57
CA THR A 80 18.33 -19.54 -3.03
C THR A 80 17.29 -20.41 -3.72
N ASP A 81 17.40 -21.73 -3.59
CA ASP A 81 16.42 -22.67 -4.18
C ASP A 81 15.01 -22.47 -3.58
N ASP A 82 14.92 -22.14 -2.29
CA ASP A 82 13.64 -21.80 -1.64
C ASP A 82 12.99 -20.57 -2.27
N LEU A 83 13.78 -19.51 -2.55
CA LEU A 83 13.29 -18.31 -3.23
C LEU A 83 12.84 -18.62 -4.65
N VAL A 84 13.55 -19.49 -5.38
CA VAL A 84 13.13 -19.93 -6.73
C VAL A 84 11.77 -20.62 -6.68
N GLN A 85 11.54 -21.50 -5.70
CA GLN A 85 10.27 -22.20 -5.53
C GLN A 85 9.14 -21.24 -5.14
N GLU A 86 9.38 -20.31 -4.21
CA GLU A 86 8.39 -19.31 -3.79
C GLU A 86 7.99 -18.38 -4.95
N ILE A 87 8.97 -17.90 -5.72
CA ILE A 87 8.73 -17.06 -6.90
C ILE A 87 7.91 -17.84 -7.93
N PHE A 88 8.31 -19.07 -8.26
CA PHE A 88 7.58 -19.88 -9.23
C PHE A 88 6.12 -20.10 -8.80
N THR A 89 5.92 -20.51 -7.54
CA THR A 89 4.58 -20.76 -7.00
C THR A 89 3.71 -19.51 -7.07
N LYS A 90 4.30 -18.33 -6.83
CA LYS A 90 3.56 -17.07 -6.82
C LYS A 90 3.17 -16.58 -8.22
N PHE A 91 3.99 -16.85 -9.23
CA PHE A 91 3.78 -16.39 -10.61
C PHE A 91 3.39 -17.50 -11.59
N GLN A 92 3.10 -18.70 -11.10
CA GLN A 92 2.74 -19.85 -11.93
C GLN A 92 1.56 -19.57 -12.86
N SER A 93 0.60 -18.74 -12.44
CA SER A 93 -0.54 -18.34 -13.29
C SER A 93 -0.12 -17.52 -14.51
N ASP A 94 1.00 -16.81 -14.39
CA ASP A 94 1.48 -15.85 -15.38
C ASP A 94 2.61 -16.46 -16.25
N LEU A 95 3.11 -17.63 -15.86
CA LEU A 95 4.21 -18.33 -16.52
C LEU A 95 3.69 -19.50 -17.35
N GLU A 96 3.96 -19.48 -18.65
CA GLU A 96 3.70 -20.60 -19.57
C GLU A 96 4.80 -21.68 -19.55
N VAL A 97 5.51 -21.81 -18.44
CA VAL A 97 6.67 -22.71 -18.28
C VAL A 97 6.53 -23.56 -17.03
N ASP A 98 7.08 -24.78 -17.10
CA ASP A 98 7.16 -25.68 -15.96
C ASP A 98 8.28 -25.27 -14.99
N TYR A 99 8.17 -25.74 -13.76
CA TYR A 99 9.14 -25.43 -12.71
C TYR A 99 10.58 -25.82 -13.10
N VAL A 100 10.75 -26.95 -13.80
CA VAL A 100 12.07 -27.47 -14.17
C VAL A 100 12.75 -26.52 -15.17
N SER A 101 12.01 -26.04 -16.16
CA SER A 101 12.54 -25.07 -17.13
C SER A 101 12.88 -23.74 -16.46
N PHE A 102 12.01 -23.25 -15.56
CA PHE A 102 12.24 -22.02 -14.82
C PHE A 102 13.49 -22.12 -13.93
N ALA A 103 13.60 -23.17 -13.11
CA ALA A 103 14.74 -23.38 -12.21
C ALA A 103 16.06 -23.54 -12.99
N ARG A 104 16.03 -24.22 -14.15
CA ARG A 104 17.19 -24.34 -15.04
C ARG A 104 17.64 -22.98 -15.55
N GLU A 105 16.71 -22.10 -15.91
CA GLU A 105 17.04 -20.75 -16.39
C GLU A 105 17.61 -19.89 -15.27
N CYS A 106 17.05 -19.94 -14.07
CA CYS A 106 17.63 -19.29 -12.88
C CYS A 106 19.08 -19.73 -12.64
N ARG A 107 19.39 -21.03 -12.75
CA ARG A 107 20.77 -21.54 -12.63
C ARG A 107 21.71 -21.01 -13.71
N ARG A 108 21.22 -20.86 -14.95
CA ARG A 108 22.00 -20.26 -16.04
C ARG A 108 22.32 -18.80 -15.76
N TRP A 109 21.36 -18.06 -15.22
CA TRP A 109 21.59 -16.67 -14.82
C TRP A 109 22.63 -16.58 -13.70
N LYS A 110 22.57 -17.46 -12.69
CA LYS A 110 23.60 -17.56 -11.63
C LYS A 110 24.98 -17.98 -12.12
N ALA A 111 25.09 -18.67 -13.26
CA ALA A 111 26.38 -19.07 -13.82
C ALA A 111 27.00 -18.00 -14.72
N LYS A 112 26.17 -17.09 -15.26
CA LYS A 112 26.60 -16.03 -16.17
C LYS A 112 27.03 -14.75 -15.42
N TRP A 113 26.47 -14.53 -14.23
CA TRP A 113 26.66 -13.36 -13.39
C TRP A 113 27.14 -13.79 -12.00
#